data_AF-A0A167YG01-F1
#
_entry.id   AF-A0A167YG01-F1
#
_cell.length_a   1.000
_cell.length_b   1.000
_cell.length_c   1.000
_cell.angle_alpha   90.00
_cell.angle_beta   90.00
_cell.angle_gamma   90.00
#
_symmetry.space_group_name_H-M   'P 1'
#
loop_
_entity.id
_entity.type
_entity.pdbx_description
1 polymer ?
#
loop_
_entity_poly.entity_id
_entity_poly.type
_entity_poly.pdbx_seq_one_letter_code
_entity_poly.pdbx_strand_id
1 'polypeptide(L)'
;MPKRSNEKRLKLNQQCREALAANICTRGPLPTITQLILLDDRLGIVVAPEKVRLQPRPEDGYAWSVTSANASVLKSSLSSAEISKLKAANSSIEIELERTHARLNDCLDESHTVRAEANELRHDMQILRSHNKKLQDELTEAKAGIAGARRILNSLQTEEIGIELGTRDFQSSVNGIHKVASEVLD
;
A
#
# COMPACT_ATOMS: atom_id res chain seq x y z
N MET A 1 23.73 -70.93 9.78
CA MET A 1 23.06 -70.53 8.52
C MET A 1 23.25 -69.04 8.28
N PRO A 2 23.62 -68.60 7.06
CA PRO A 2 23.74 -67.18 6.72
C PRO A 2 22.36 -66.49 6.80
N LYS A 3 22.29 -65.31 7.44
CA LYS A 3 21.02 -64.59 7.61
C LYS A 3 20.51 -64.07 6.26
N ARG A 4 19.24 -64.36 5.93
CA ARG A 4 18.50 -63.99 4.69
C ARG A 4 18.63 -62.52 4.26
N SER A 5 18.99 -61.62 5.18
CA SER A 5 19.29 -60.20 4.91
C SER A 5 20.60 -59.99 4.13
N ASN A 6 21.67 -60.72 4.47
CA ASN A 6 22.98 -60.58 3.82
C ASN A 6 22.92 -61.01 2.35
N GLU A 7 22.14 -62.05 2.05
CA GLU A 7 21.92 -62.54 0.69
C GLU A 7 21.18 -61.52 -0.19
N LYS A 8 20.19 -60.81 0.37
CA LYS A 8 19.51 -59.69 -0.32
C LYS A 8 20.48 -58.53 -0.61
N ARG A 9 21.31 -58.15 0.37
CA ARG A 9 22.32 -57.09 0.18
C ARG A 9 23.38 -57.47 -0.86
N LEU A 10 23.78 -58.74 -0.91
CA LEU A 10 24.72 -59.25 -1.91
C LEU A 10 24.14 -59.15 -3.32
N LYS A 11 22.87 -59.59 -3.51
CA LYS A 11 22.16 -59.51 -4.80
C LYS A 11 21.97 -58.06 -5.28
N LEU A 12 21.56 -57.15 -4.39
CA LEU A 12 21.42 -55.74 -4.74
C LEU A 12 22.75 -55.09 -5.14
N ASN A 13 23.82 -55.32 -4.36
CA ASN A 13 25.15 -54.82 -4.69
C ASN A 13 25.67 -55.37 -6.03
N GLN A 14 25.32 -56.60 -6.38
CA GLN A 14 25.67 -57.20 -7.67
C GLN A 14 24.92 -56.51 -8.83
N GLN A 15 23.61 -56.31 -8.71
CA GLN A 15 22.81 -55.57 -9.69
C GLN A 15 23.32 -54.13 -9.88
N CYS A 16 23.71 -53.44 -8.80
CA CYS A 16 24.31 -52.10 -8.90
C CYS A 16 25.65 -52.11 -9.64
N ARG A 17 26.49 -53.14 -9.45
CA ARG A 17 27.75 -53.29 -10.19
C ARG A 17 27.53 -53.59 -11.67
N GLU A 18 26.55 -54.43 -11.99
CA GLU A 18 26.17 -54.77 -13.37
C GLU A 18 25.61 -53.54 -14.11
N ALA A 19 24.70 -52.78 -13.48
CA ALA A 19 24.15 -51.56 -14.05
C ALA A 19 25.23 -50.48 -14.27
N LEU A 20 26.17 -50.32 -13.34
CA LEU A 20 27.26 -49.35 -13.46
C LEU A 20 28.33 -49.80 -14.48
N ALA A 21 28.67 -51.09 -14.53
CA ALA A 21 29.53 -51.66 -15.58
C ALA A 21 28.95 -51.40 -16.98
N ALA A 22 27.65 -51.66 -17.15
CA ALA A 22 26.94 -51.38 -18.39
C ALA A 22 27.00 -49.89 -18.72
N ASN A 23 26.67 -48.99 -17.78
CA ASN A 23 26.68 -47.55 -18.01
C ASN A 23 28.06 -47.00 -18.45
N ILE A 24 29.14 -47.49 -17.84
CA ILE A 24 30.52 -47.14 -18.21
C ILE A 24 30.83 -47.62 -19.64
N CYS A 25 30.32 -48.79 -20.04
CA CYS A 25 30.54 -49.36 -21.37
C CYS A 25 29.59 -48.83 -22.47
N THR A 26 28.45 -48.21 -22.13
CA THR A 26 27.39 -47.86 -23.09
C THR A 26 27.06 -46.37 -23.20
N ARG A 27 27.88 -45.47 -22.64
CA ARG A 27 27.63 -44.02 -22.69
C ARG A 27 27.99 -43.37 -24.03
N GLY A 28 27.23 -43.73 -25.07
CA GLY A 28 27.08 -43.01 -26.32
C GLY A 28 25.98 -43.65 -27.19
N PRO A 29 25.13 -42.88 -27.89
CA PRO A 29 25.15 -41.43 -28.10
C PRO A 29 23.96 -40.67 -27.46
N LEU A 30 24.12 -39.35 -27.34
CA LEU A 30 23.02 -38.39 -27.49
C LEU A 30 23.29 -37.59 -28.79
N PRO A 31 22.34 -37.42 -29.73
CA PRO A 31 22.43 -36.35 -30.73
C PRO A 31 22.10 -35.01 -30.01
N THR A 32 22.59 -33.81 -30.32
CA THR A 32 23.25 -33.18 -31.49
C THR A 32 23.87 -31.84 -30.95
N ILE A 33 24.82 -31.09 -31.51
CA ILE A 33 25.40 -30.92 -32.87
C ILE A 33 26.94 -30.85 -32.77
N THR A 34 27.63 -31.40 -33.79
CA THR A 34 28.91 -30.98 -34.40
C THR A 34 29.78 -29.93 -33.69
N GLN A 35 30.86 -30.38 -33.01
CA GLN A 35 32.24 -29.93 -33.27
C GLN A 35 33.29 -30.64 -32.41
N LEU A 36 34.43 -30.93 -33.06
CA LEU A 36 35.76 -31.25 -32.52
C LEU A 36 36.14 -32.74 -32.34
N ILE A 37 36.70 -33.26 -33.44
CA ILE A 37 37.87 -34.15 -33.49
C ILE A 37 37.64 -35.59 -33.01
N LEU A 38 37.29 -36.45 -33.99
CA LEU A 38 38.09 -37.62 -34.38
C LEU A 38 39.04 -38.17 -33.29
N LEU A 39 38.50 -38.87 -32.29
CA LEU A 39 39.08 -40.01 -31.56
C LEU A 39 38.40 -40.21 -30.19
N ASP A 40 37.32 -41.00 -30.11
CA ASP A 40 37.03 -41.71 -28.84
C ASP A 40 36.18 -43.01 -28.94
N ASP A 41 36.77 -44.03 -29.57
CA ASP A 41 36.54 -45.44 -29.19
C ASP A 41 37.38 -45.83 -27.94
N ARG A 42 38.01 -44.87 -27.23
CA ARG A 42 39.30 -45.06 -26.54
C ARG A 42 39.19 -45.26 -25.04
N LEU A 43 38.40 -46.26 -24.67
CA LEU A 43 38.93 -47.17 -23.66
C LEU A 43 39.15 -48.55 -24.26
N GLY A 44 38.20 -49.10 -25.02
CA GLY A 44 38.24 -50.53 -25.39
C GLY A 44 38.26 -51.46 -24.17
N ILE A 45 37.94 -50.94 -22.97
CA ILE A 45 38.00 -51.67 -21.71
C ILE A 45 36.63 -52.29 -21.43
N VAL A 46 36.56 -53.61 -21.53
CA VAL A 46 35.44 -54.39 -20.97
C VAL A 46 35.60 -54.42 -19.44
N VAL A 47 34.88 -53.54 -18.74
CA VAL A 47 34.85 -53.55 -17.27
C VAL A 47 33.83 -54.60 -16.80
N ALA A 48 34.31 -55.80 -16.47
CA ALA A 48 33.46 -56.83 -15.86
C ALA A 48 32.83 -56.31 -14.54
N PRO A 49 31.56 -56.65 -14.22
CA PRO A 49 30.87 -56.17 -13.01
C PRO A 49 31.64 -56.42 -11.72
N GLU A 50 32.38 -57.52 -11.63
CA GLU A 50 33.24 -57.88 -10.48
C GLU A 50 34.38 -56.87 -10.24
N LYS A 51 34.82 -56.15 -11.29
CA LYS A 51 35.82 -55.08 -11.21
C LYS A 51 35.21 -53.72 -10.87
N VAL A 52 33.88 -53.57 -10.95
CA VAL A 52 33.19 -52.33 -10.54
C VAL A 52 33.07 -52.28 -9.03
N ARG A 53 33.46 -51.15 -8.43
CA ARG A 53 33.50 -50.98 -6.98
C ARG A 53 32.64 -49.77 -6.62
N LEU A 54 31.62 -50.00 -5.78
CA LEU A 54 30.62 -48.98 -5.40
C LEU A 54 31.16 -47.96 -4.39
N GLN A 55 32.35 -48.18 -3.84
CA GLN A 55 33.07 -47.26 -2.97
C GLN A 55 34.54 -47.24 -3.40
N PRO A 56 35.13 -46.06 -3.65
CA PRO A 56 36.57 -45.94 -3.81
C PRO A 56 37.27 -46.29 -2.49
N ARG A 57 38.44 -46.92 -2.57
CA ARG A 57 39.38 -47.04 -1.45
C ARG A 57 40.11 -45.72 -1.23
N PRO A 58 40.68 -45.52 -0.02
CA PRO A 58 41.69 -44.49 0.20
C PRO A 58 42.82 -44.51 -0.85
N GLU A 59 43.23 -45.69 -1.31
CA GLU A 59 44.26 -45.85 -2.35
C GLU A 59 43.81 -45.46 -3.78
N ASP A 60 42.50 -45.35 -4.05
CA ASP A 60 41.97 -45.11 -5.41
C ASP A 60 42.17 -43.64 -5.86
N GLY A 61 42.87 -42.81 -5.09
CA GLY A 61 43.34 -41.47 -5.49
C GLY A 61 42.27 -40.38 -5.62
N TYR A 62 40.99 -40.73 -5.48
CA TYR A 62 39.83 -39.81 -5.49
C TYR A 62 39.71 -38.95 -4.21
N ALA A 63 40.83 -38.43 -3.72
CA ALA A 63 40.84 -37.30 -2.81
C ALA A 63 40.61 -36.02 -3.63
N TRP A 64 39.48 -35.34 -3.41
CA TRP A 64 39.26 -33.99 -3.95
C TRP A 64 40.25 -33.03 -3.30
N SER A 65 41.42 -32.86 -3.91
CA SER A 65 42.44 -31.92 -3.47
C SER A 65 42.10 -30.52 -3.98
N VAL A 66 41.81 -29.62 -3.05
CA VAL A 66 41.75 -28.20 -3.36
C VAL A 66 43.17 -27.76 -3.72
N THR A 67 43.33 -27.09 -4.87
CA THR A 67 44.62 -26.51 -5.28
C THR A 67 45.15 -25.58 -4.18
N SER A 68 46.47 -25.55 -3.98
CA SER A 68 47.09 -24.79 -2.88
C SER A 68 46.68 -23.31 -2.86
N ALA A 69 46.49 -22.70 -4.04
CA ALA A 69 45.97 -21.35 -4.20
C ALA A 69 44.55 -21.13 -3.63
N ASN A 70 43.68 -22.13 -3.73
CA ASN A 70 42.29 -22.05 -3.29
C ASN A 70 42.12 -22.55 -1.84
N ALA A 71 43.06 -23.34 -1.33
CA ALA A 71 43.01 -23.92 0.02
C ALA A 71 43.15 -22.87 1.13
N SER A 72 43.91 -21.79 0.90
CA SER A 72 43.99 -20.64 1.81
C SER A 72 42.68 -19.86 1.86
N VAL A 73 42.08 -19.57 0.71
CA VAL A 73 40.80 -18.85 0.56
C VAL A 73 39.67 -19.64 1.24
N LEU A 74 39.58 -20.95 1.03
CA LEU A 74 38.60 -21.77 1.74
C LEU A 74 38.86 -21.82 3.25
N LYS A 75 40.12 -21.79 3.70
CA LYS A 75 40.44 -21.73 5.14
C LYS A 75 40.05 -20.40 5.80
N SER A 76 40.20 -19.27 5.12
CA SER A 76 39.71 -17.97 5.64
C SER A 76 38.19 -17.94 5.64
N SER A 77 37.55 -18.25 4.51
CA SER A 77 36.09 -18.16 4.35
C SER A 77 35.30 -19.19 5.17
N LEU A 78 35.89 -20.34 5.48
CA LEU A 78 35.33 -21.33 6.40
C LEU A 78 35.84 -21.15 7.84
N SER A 79 36.59 -20.09 8.13
CA SER A 79 37.02 -19.82 9.50
C SER A 79 35.80 -19.52 10.38
N SER A 80 35.78 -20.13 11.56
CA SER A 80 34.70 -19.95 12.53
C SER A 80 34.47 -18.47 12.88
N ALA A 81 35.53 -17.65 12.82
CA ALA A 81 35.47 -16.21 13.06
C ALA A 81 34.68 -15.45 11.97
N GLU A 82 34.92 -15.72 10.68
CA GLU A 82 34.19 -15.07 9.59
C GLU A 82 32.72 -15.52 9.56
N ILE A 83 32.46 -16.81 9.75
CA ILE A 83 31.09 -17.35 9.85
C ILE A 83 30.35 -16.71 11.04
N SER A 84 31.01 -16.52 12.18
CA SER A 84 30.39 -15.90 13.36
C SER A 84 30.09 -14.40 13.15
N LYS A 85 30.99 -13.67 12.47
CA LYS A 85 30.74 -12.27 12.08
C LYS A 85 29.54 -12.15 11.14
N LEU A 86 29.46 -13.00 10.12
CA LEU A 86 28.33 -13.02 9.17
C LEU A 86 27.01 -13.36 9.86
N LYS A 87 27.01 -14.32 10.80
CA LYS A 87 25.82 -14.61 11.61
C LYS A 87 25.39 -13.40 12.46
N ALA A 88 26.31 -12.75 13.15
CA ALA A 88 26.01 -11.58 13.97
C ALA A 88 25.48 -10.41 13.12
N ALA A 89 26.05 -10.18 11.94
CA ALA A 89 25.57 -9.19 10.98
C ALA A 89 24.15 -9.52 10.49
N ASN A 90 23.87 -10.77 10.10
CA ASN A 90 22.54 -11.19 9.69
C ASN A 90 21.50 -10.98 10.79
N SER A 91 21.77 -11.40 12.03
CA SER A 91 20.85 -11.18 13.16
C SER A 91 20.66 -9.69 13.46
N SER A 92 21.69 -8.85 13.30
CA SER A 92 21.54 -7.40 13.43
C SER A 92 20.65 -6.81 12.33
N ILE A 93 20.79 -7.28 11.08
CA ILE A 93 19.96 -6.84 9.95
C ILE A 93 18.50 -7.27 10.14
N GLU A 94 18.27 -8.49 10.64
CA GLU A 94 16.95 -9.04 10.95
C GLU A 94 16.23 -8.19 12.02
N ILE A 95 16.93 -7.80 13.09
CA ILE A 95 16.40 -6.89 14.13
C ILE A 95 16.09 -5.49 13.57
N GLU A 96 16.94 -4.92 12.71
CA GLU A 96 16.64 -3.63 12.08
C GLU A 96 15.47 -3.73 11.08
N LEU A 97 15.32 -4.86 10.39
CA LEU A 97 14.20 -5.12 9.49
C LEU A 97 12.88 -5.18 10.26
N GLU A 98 12.82 -5.93 11.37
CA GLU A 98 11.64 -5.95 12.25
C GLU A 98 11.33 -4.56 12.81
N ARG A 99 12.34 -3.81 13.29
CA ARG A 99 12.14 -2.46 13.82
C ARG A 99 11.64 -1.47 12.76
N THR A 100 12.16 -1.54 11.54
CA THR A 100 11.70 -0.67 10.45
C THR A 100 10.31 -1.04 9.97
N HIS A 101 9.97 -2.34 9.97
CA HIS A 101 8.62 -2.80 9.65
C HIS A 101 7.58 -2.42 10.71
N ALA A 102 7.93 -2.46 12.00
CA ALA A 102 7.07 -1.97 13.08
C ALA A 102 6.78 -0.48 12.91
N ARG A 103 7.83 0.34 12.75
CA ARG A 103 7.70 1.79 12.52
C ARG A 103 6.90 2.16 11.27
N LEU A 104 6.94 1.32 10.23
CA LEU A 104 6.13 1.51 9.04
C LEU A 104 4.64 1.27 9.34
N ASN A 105 4.32 0.22 10.10
CA ASN A 105 2.94 -0.06 10.51
C ASN A 105 2.39 1.06 11.41
N ASP A 106 3.15 1.49 12.42
CA ASP A 106 2.77 2.61 13.29
C ASP A 106 2.45 3.88 12.48
N CYS A 107 3.30 4.21 11.49
CA CYS A 107 3.12 5.36 10.61
C CYS A 107 1.90 5.22 9.66
N LEU A 108 1.57 3.99 9.23
CA LEU A 108 0.36 3.72 8.46
C LEU A 108 -0.90 3.92 9.31
N ASP A 109 -0.90 3.42 10.55
CA ASP A 109 -2.03 3.57 11.48
C ASP A 109 -2.26 5.04 11.87
N GLU A 110 -1.19 5.80 12.11
CA GLU A 110 -1.24 7.26 12.24
C GLU A 110 -1.81 7.94 10.97
N SER A 111 -1.35 7.55 9.78
CA SER A 111 -1.87 8.08 8.51
C SER A 111 -3.35 7.77 8.29
N HIS A 112 -3.82 6.59 8.70
CA HIS A 112 -5.22 6.20 8.65
C HIS A 112 -6.06 7.03 9.62
N THR A 113 -5.56 7.27 10.84
CA THR A 113 -6.21 8.09 11.87
C THR A 113 -6.35 9.55 11.43
N VAL A 114 -5.24 10.20 11.01
CA VAL A 114 -5.25 11.58 10.51
C VAL A 114 -6.16 11.74 9.28
N ARG A 115 -6.24 10.71 8.42
CA ARG A 115 -7.14 10.72 7.26
C ARG A 115 -8.61 10.63 7.65
N ALA A 116 -8.95 9.90 8.71
CA ALA A 116 -10.30 9.86 9.26
C ALA A 116 -10.68 11.25 9.82
N GLU A 117 -9.84 11.84 10.68
CA GLU A 117 -10.05 13.19 11.24
C GLU A 117 -10.22 14.26 10.16
N ALA A 118 -9.39 14.22 9.11
CA ALA A 118 -9.50 15.14 7.98
C ALA A 118 -10.80 14.95 7.15
N ASN A 119 -11.41 13.76 7.17
CA ASN A 119 -12.70 13.52 6.54
C ASN A 119 -13.85 14.09 7.38
N GLU A 120 -13.83 13.90 8.70
CA GLU A 120 -14.83 14.45 9.61
C GLU A 120 -14.82 15.99 9.59
N LEU A 121 -13.64 16.61 9.74
CA LEU A 121 -13.50 18.08 9.64
C LEU A 121 -14.00 18.63 8.29
N ARG A 122 -13.79 17.89 7.19
CA ARG A 122 -14.31 18.24 5.87
C ARG A 122 -15.84 18.14 5.79
N HIS A 123 -16.45 17.19 6.51
CA HIS A 123 -17.90 17.07 6.62
C HIS A 123 -18.49 18.23 7.45
N ASP A 124 -17.92 18.53 8.61
CA ASP A 124 -18.32 19.66 9.46
C ASP A 124 -18.21 21.00 8.71
N MET A 125 -17.14 21.21 7.94
CA MET A 125 -17.01 22.39 7.08
C MET A 125 -18.12 22.49 6.03
N GLN A 126 -18.65 21.38 5.49
CA GLN A 126 -19.77 21.41 4.56
C GLN A 126 -21.08 21.77 5.28
N ILE A 127 -21.33 21.20 6.46
CA ILE A 127 -22.49 21.53 7.31
C ILE A 127 -22.48 23.02 7.66
N LEU A 128 -21.35 23.54 8.17
CA LEU A 128 -21.19 24.96 8.54
C LEU A 128 -21.33 25.91 7.34
N ARG A 129 -20.89 25.51 6.15
CA ARG A 129 -21.13 26.28 4.91
C ARG A 129 -22.61 26.31 4.53
N SER A 130 -23.31 25.18 4.67
CA SER A 130 -24.76 25.11 4.42
C SER A 130 -25.54 26.00 5.38
N HIS A 131 -25.24 25.94 6.68
CA HIS A 131 -25.86 26.81 7.69
C HIS A 131 -25.56 28.29 7.46
N ASN A 132 -24.32 28.67 7.15
CA ASN A 132 -23.99 30.05 6.81
C ASN A 132 -24.75 30.55 5.57
N LYS A 133 -24.92 29.72 4.54
CA LYS A 133 -25.74 30.08 3.38
C LYS A 133 -27.19 30.34 3.78
N LYS A 134 -27.80 29.42 4.54
CA LYS A 134 -29.18 29.58 5.05
C LYS A 134 -29.37 30.89 5.83
N LEU A 135 -28.42 31.23 6.71
CA LEU A 135 -28.45 32.48 7.48
C LEU A 135 -28.29 33.73 6.61
N GLN A 136 -27.53 33.67 5.51
CA GLN A 136 -27.43 34.77 4.54
C GLN A 136 -28.72 34.93 3.74
N ASP A 137 -29.38 33.84 3.36
CA ASP A 137 -30.68 33.84 2.69
C ASP A 137 -31.76 34.45 3.62
N GLU A 138 -31.86 33.99 4.87
CA GLU A 138 -32.75 34.54 5.90
C GLU A 138 -32.48 36.03 6.19
N LEU A 139 -31.22 36.44 6.29
CA LEU A 139 -30.84 37.85 6.48
C LEU A 139 -31.23 38.72 5.27
N THR A 140 -31.19 38.17 4.06
CA THR A 140 -31.57 38.85 2.83
C THR A 140 -33.08 39.03 2.74
N GLU A 141 -33.84 37.99 3.10
CA GLU A 141 -35.30 38.05 3.21
C GLU A 141 -35.74 39.07 4.27
N ALA A 142 -35.16 39.03 5.47
CA ALA A 142 -35.46 39.98 6.55
C ALA A 142 -35.18 41.44 6.12
N LYS A 143 -34.07 41.70 5.40
CA LYS A 143 -33.77 43.03 4.83
C LYS A 143 -34.82 43.46 3.80
N ALA A 144 -35.27 42.56 2.93
CA ALA A 144 -36.32 42.84 1.96
C ALA A 144 -37.66 43.16 2.65
N GLY A 145 -38.02 42.41 3.70
CA GLY A 145 -39.19 42.67 4.55
C GLY A 145 -39.15 44.05 5.22
N ILE A 146 -38.01 44.41 5.84
CA ILE A 146 -37.80 45.74 6.44
C ILE A 146 -37.91 46.85 5.38
N ALA A 147 -37.36 46.65 4.19
CA ALA A 147 -37.50 47.61 3.09
C ALA A 147 -38.96 47.76 2.61
N GLY A 148 -39.72 46.66 2.56
CA GLY A 148 -41.16 46.66 2.28
C GLY A 148 -41.95 47.44 3.33
N ALA A 149 -41.78 47.11 4.61
CA ALA A 149 -42.42 47.78 5.73
C ALA A 149 -42.11 49.29 5.77
N ARG A 150 -40.85 49.68 5.47
CA ARG A 150 -40.45 51.09 5.37
C ARG A 150 -41.18 51.83 4.24
N ARG A 151 -41.43 51.19 3.09
CA ARG A 151 -42.23 51.81 2.01
C ARG A 151 -43.67 52.05 2.44
N ILE A 152 -44.29 51.07 3.10
CA ILE A 152 -45.67 51.18 3.62
C ILE A 152 -45.74 52.33 4.64
N LEU A 153 -44.80 52.40 5.58
CA LEU A 153 -44.73 53.47 6.57
C LEU A 153 -44.63 54.86 5.91
N ASN A 154 -43.75 55.02 4.92
CA ASN A 154 -43.61 56.28 4.19
C ASN A 154 -44.91 56.68 3.47
N SER A 155 -45.61 55.72 2.83
CA SER A 155 -46.91 55.98 2.18
C SER A 155 -47.96 56.44 3.19
N LEU A 156 -48.08 55.74 4.33
CA LEU A 156 -49.02 56.10 5.39
C LEU A 156 -48.72 57.48 5.98
N GLN A 157 -47.45 57.85 6.17
CA GLN A 157 -47.06 59.19 6.60
C GLN A 157 -47.46 60.27 5.59
N THR A 158 -47.35 60.01 4.28
CA THR A 158 -47.83 60.98 3.27
C THR A 158 -49.35 61.07 3.21
N GLU A 159 -50.07 59.98 3.48
CA GLU A 159 -51.53 59.95 3.56
C GLU A 159 -52.03 60.69 4.81
N GLU A 160 -51.40 60.47 5.97
CA GLU A 160 -51.67 61.18 7.23
C GLU A 160 -51.54 62.70 7.08
N ILE A 161 -50.44 63.19 6.48
CA ILE A 161 -50.24 64.62 6.18
C ILE A 161 -51.33 65.15 5.23
N GLY A 162 -51.73 64.36 4.22
CA GLY A 162 -52.80 64.74 3.29
C GLY A 162 -54.16 64.87 3.98
N ILE A 163 -54.49 63.95 4.89
CA ILE A 163 -55.71 63.97 5.70
C ILE A 163 -55.70 65.18 6.66
N GLU A 164 -54.58 65.46 7.33
CA GLU A 164 -54.45 66.59 8.25
C GLU A 164 -54.66 67.94 7.54
N LEU A 165 -54.07 68.11 6.35
CA LEU A 165 -54.27 69.30 5.51
C LEU A 165 -55.72 69.45 5.06
N GLY A 166 -56.33 68.39 4.50
CA GLY A 166 -57.73 68.43 4.07
C GLY A 166 -58.71 68.72 5.21
N THR A 167 -58.41 68.23 6.42
CA THR A 167 -59.20 68.52 7.63
C THR A 167 -59.10 69.99 8.04
N ARG A 168 -57.90 70.58 7.94
CA ARG A 168 -57.66 72.00 8.22
C ARG A 168 -58.37 72.92 7.22
N ASP A 169 -58.32 72.58 5.92
CA ASP A 169 -59.02 73.33 4.87
C ASP A 169 -60.55 73.25 5.04
N PHE A 170 -61.07 72.08 5.40
CA PHE A 170 -62.49 71.90 5.70
C PHE A 170 -62.93 72.74 6.92
N GLN A 171 -62.16 72.72 8.01
CA GLN A 171 -62.42 73.57 9.19
C GLN A 171 -62.38 75.06 8.85
N SER A 172 -61.41 75.50 8.05
CA SER A 172 -61.31 76.89 7.58
C SER A 172 -62.55 77.30 6.78
N SER A 173 -63.01 76.44 5.88
CA SER A 173 -64.23 76.65 5.08
C SER A 173 -65.49 76.74 5.96
N VAL A 174 -65.66 75.82 6.90
CA VAL A 174 -66.78 75.83 7.86
C VAL A 174 -66.79 77.10 8.72
N ASN A 175 -65.63 77.54 9.21
CA ASN A 175 -65.51 78.79 9.97
C ASN A 175 -65.86 80.01 9.13
N GLY A 176 -65.47 80.04 7.85
CA GLY A 176 -65.85 81.07 6.89
C GLY A 176 -67.38 81.13 6.68
N ILE A 177 -68.02 79.98 6.47
CA ILE A 177 -69.47 79.86 6.32
C ILE A 177 -70.20 80.34 7.59
N HIS A 178 -69.74 79.93 8.78
CA HIS A 178 -70.33 80.39 10.04
C HIS A 178 -70.21 81.90 10.21
N LYS A 179 -69.06 82.49 9.87
CA LYS A 179 -68.86 83.94 9.95
C LYS A 179 -69.87 84.69 9.05
N VAL A 180 -70.02 84.26 7.79
CA VAL A 180 -70.99 84.85 6.85
C VAL A 180 -72.43 84.67 7.35
N ALA A 181 -72.77 83.52 7.93
CA ALA A 181 -74.09 83.29 8.50
C ALA A 181 -74.39 84.20 9.71
N SER A 182 -73.39 84.52 10.53
CA SER A 182 -73.52 85.48 11.63
C SER A 182 -73.72 86.91 11.11
N GLU A 183 -72.96 87.34 10.10
CA GLU A 183 -73.06 88.68 9.48
C GLU A 183 -74.39 88.95 8.75
N VAL A 184 -75.23 87.93 8.53
CA VAL A 184 -76.54 88.02 7.86
C VAL A 184 -77.73 88.02 8.86
N LEU A 185 -77.48 87.76 10.14
CA LEU A 185 -78.51 87.63 11.19
C LEU A 185 -78.50 88.76 12.24
N ASP A 186 -77.54 89.69 12.16
CA ASP A 186 -77.49 90.96 12.89
C ASP A 186 -78.05 92.13 12.06
#